data_AF-A0A9D3MT12-F1
#
_entry.id   AF-A0A9D3MT12-F1
#
_cell.length_a   1.000
_cell.length_b   1.000
_cell.length_c   1.000
_cell.angle_alpha   90.00
_cell.angle_beta   90.00
_cell.angle_gamma   90.00
#
_symmetry.space_group_name_H-M   'P 1'
#
loop_
_entity.id
_entity.type
_entity.pdbx_description
1 polymer ?
#
loop_
_entity_poly.entity_id
_entity_poly.type
_entity_poly.pdbx_seq_one_letter_code
_entity_poly.pdbx_strand_id
1 'polypeptide(L)'
;MFCLLLPSGLVVQKSLESFCALALKEKVEKWILVLPLLHLLRGDCKPFEPLSHSLTPSVGFKAWAGLREISLPDLQSNSQYTRALMKVMAEHKHLVEVDRLLSRSWLYLLGVEAVKEFCSFVPVDLHDVVQRLFFRLQVELSVSKHEVCDLPFPHS
;
A
#
# COMPACT_ATOMS: atom_id res chain seq x y z
N MET A 1 -10.74 18.50 -11.33
CA MET A 1 -9.79 19.18 -10.43
C MET A 1 -10.50 20.38 -9.78
N PHE A 2 -11.43 20.13 -8.84
CA PHE A 2 -12.17 21.21 -8.16
C PHE A 2 -12.57 20.90 -6.70
N CYS A 3 -12.42 19.67 -6.18
CA CYS A 3 -12.85 19.37 -4.80
C CYS A 3 -11.90 19.84 -3.69
N LEU A 4 -10.67 20.26 -4.02
CA LEU A 4 -9.62 20.57 -3.02
C LEU A 4 -9.57 22.03 -2.55
N LEU A 5 -10.42 22.92 -3.08
CA LEU A 5 -10.40 24.36 -2.72
C LEU A 5 -11.36 24.75 -1.59
N LEU A 6 -12.16 23.80 -1.08
CA LEU A 6 -13.02 24.05 0.06
C LEU A 6 -12.30 23.67 1.36
N PRO A 7 -12.28 24.53 2.40
CA PRO A 7 -11.69 24.23 3.71
C PRO A 7 -12.15 22.88 4.28
N SER A 8 -13.38 22.48 3.95
CA SER A 8 -14.02 21.23 4.32
C SER A 8 -13.27 20.00 3.80
N GLY A 9 -12.71 20.04 2.58
CA GLY A 9 -12.01 18.90 1.97
C GLY A 9 -10.73 18.52 2.72
N LEU A 10 -9.96 19.52 3.13
CA LEU A 10 -8.74 19.32 3.92
C LEU A 10 -9.05 18.80 5.33
N VAL A 11 -10.15 19.26 5.94
CA VAL A 11 -10.61 18.77 7.24
C VAL A 11 -10.99 17.29 7.14
N VAL A 12 -11.79 16.92 6.13
CA VAL A 12 -12.18 15.51 5.91
C VAL A 12 -10.96 14.64 5.66
N GLN A 13 -10.00 15.07 4.83
CA GLN A 13 -8.77 14.32 4.60
C GLN A 13 -8.02 14.03 5.90
N LYS A 14 -7.78 15.05 6.74
CA LYS A 14 -7.08 14.89 8.03
C LYS A 14 -7.83 13.97 8.99
N SER A 15 -9.16 14.02 8.99
CA SER A 15 -10.00 13.10 9.79
C SER A 15 -9.85 11.65 9.32
N LEU A 16 -9.82 11.40 8.01
CA LEU A 16 -9.58 10.06 7.47
C LEU A 16 -8.17 9.56 7.77
N GLU A 17 -7.15 10.42 7.68
CA GLU A 17 -5.77 10.07 8.07
C GLU A 17 -5.68 9.68 9.55
N SER A 18 -6.34 10.44 10.42
CA SER A 18 -6.43 10.15 11.86
C SER A 18 -7.18 8.85 12.13
N PHE A 19 -8.26 8.58 11.39
CA PHE A 19 -9.00 7.34 11.45
C PHE A 19 -8.13 6.14 11.06
N CYS A 20 -7.39 6.22 9.94
CA CYS A 20 -6.47 5.17 9.50
C CYS A 20 -5.39 4.90 10.57
N ALA A 21 -4.80 5.95 11.15
CA ALA A 21 -3.78 5.81 12.19
C ALA A 21 -4.34 5.11 13.45
N LEU A 22 -5.52 5.50 13.90
CA LEU A 22 -6.19 4.87 15.06
C LEU A 22 -6.56 3.42 14.75
N ALA A 23 -7.16 3.15 13.59
CA ALA A 23 -7.56 1.81 13.20
C ALA A 23 -6.35 0.86 13.05
N LEU A 24 -5.23 1.35 12.50
CA LEU A 24 -3.97 0.60 12.45
C LEU A 24 -3.43 0.28 13.84
N LYS A 25 -3.47 1.25 14.77
CA LYS A 25 -3.07 1.05 16.17
C LYS A 25 -3.92 -0.03 16.85
N GLU A 26 -5.23 0.02 16.64
CA GLU A 26 -6.20 -0.93 17.20
C GLU A 26 -6.34 -2.22 16.36
N LYS A 27 -5.51 -2.41 15.32
CA LYS A 27 -5.51 -3.57 14.42
C LYS A 27 -6.88 -3.87 13.78
N VAL A 28 -7.63 -2.83 13.43
CA VAL A 28 -8.93 -2.92 12.76
C VAL A 28 -8.69 -3.00 11.26
N GLU A 29 -8.80 -4.19 10.66
CA GLU A 29 -8.49 -4.46 9.26
C GLU A 29 -9.33 -3.64 8.25
N LYS A 30 -10.55 -3.23 8.63
CA LYS A 30 -11.50 -2.53 7.77
C LYS A 30 -11.06 -1.11 7.38
N TRP A 31 -9.99 -0.59 7.97
CA TRP A 31 -9.43 0.71 7.62
C TRP A 31 -9.09 0.83 6.12
N ILE A 32 -8.74 -0.29 5.46
CA ILE A 32 -8.40 -0.32 4.04
C ILE A 32 -9.57 0.07 3.12
N LEU A 33 -10.80 0.05 3.61
CA LEU A 33 -12.00 0.44 2.86
C LEU A 33 -12.12 1.97 2.70
N VAL A 34 -11.40 2.74 3.52
CA VAL A 34 -11.39 4.20 3.46
C VAL A 34 -10.40 4.73 2.42
N LEU A 35 -9.45 3.90 1.99
CA LEU A 35 -8.39 4.28 1.04
C LEU A 35 -8.89 4.93 -0.25
N PRO A 36 -9.97 4.45 -0.91
CA PRO A 36 -10.49 5.11 -2.11
C PRO A 36 -10.87 6.57 -1.87
N LEU A 37 -11.55 6.87 -0.77
CA LEU A 37 -11.91 8.25 -0.43
C LEU A 37 -10.66 9.11 -0.18
N LEU A 38 -9.64 8.53 0.44
CA LEU A 38 -8.39 9.24 0.72
C LEU A 38 -7.63 9.57 -0.57
N HIS A 39 -7.49 8.62 -1.50
CA HIS A 39 -6.85 8.85 -2.79
C HIS A 39 -7.59 9.91 -3.62
N LEU A 40 -8.92 9.88 -3.60
CA LEU A 40 -9.76 10.87 -4.28
C LEU A 40 -9.61 12.27 -3.69
N LEU A 41 -9.60 12.39 -2.36
CA LEU A 41 -9.41 13.67 -1.69
C LEU A 41 -8.02 14.25 -1.98
N ARG A 42 -6.99 13.42 -2.05
CA ARG A 42 -5.62 13.84 -2.38
C ARG A 42 -5.40 14.14 -3.86
N GLY A 43 -6.31 13.68 -4.72
CA GLY A 43 -6.14 13.75 -6.17
C GLY A 43 -5.08 12.79 -6.71
N ASP A 44 -4.75 11.73 -5.96
CA ASP A 44 -3.80 10.69 -6.38
C ASP A 44 -4.36 9.85 -7.55
N CYS A 45 -5.68 9.75 -7.62
CA CYS A 45 -6.41 9.14 -8.72
C CYS A 45 -7.73 9.88 -8.98
N LYS A 46 -8.43 9.48 -10.03
CA LYS A 46 -9.81 9.87 -10.25
C LYS A 46 -10.68 8.62 -10.34
N PRO A 47 -11.97 8.73 -9.97
CA PRO A 47 -12.86 7.58 -9.99
C PRO A 47 -12.97 7.02 -11.40
N PHE A 48 -12.90 5.69 -11.53
CA PHE A 48 -13.10 4.94 -12.78
C PHE A 48 -12.07 5.23 -13.90
N GLU A 49 -11.04 6.04 -13.64
CA GLU A 49 -9.96 6.29 -14.60
C GLU A 49 -8.83 5.26 -14.42
N PRO A 50 -8.16 4.85 -15.51
CA PRO A 50 -6.99 3.99 -15.42
C PRO A 50 -5.84 4.70 -14.70
N LEU A 51 -4.94 3.92 -14.09
CA LEU A 51 -3.74 4.47 -13.49
C LEU A 51 -2.77 4.95 -14.55
N SER A 52 -2.18 6.13 -14.34
CA SER A 52 -1.04 6.55 -15.14
C SER A 52 0.15 5.64 -14.86
N HIS A 53 0.73 5.07 -15.92
CA HIS A 53 1.97 4.29 -15.86
C HIS A 53 3.19 5.17 -15.50
N SER A 54 3.04 6.50 -15.45
CA SER A 54 4.12 7.47 -15.21
C SER A 54 4.57 7.57 -13.74
N LEU A 55 3.91 6.88 -12.80
CA LEU A 55 4.34 6.84 -11.40
C LEU A 55 5.61 5.99 -11.29
N THR A 56 6.72 6.57 -11.71
CA THR A 56 8.04 5.98 -11.62
C THR A 56 8.42 5.79 -10.14
N PRO A 57 9.20 4.74 -9.80
CA PRO A 57 9.58 4.42 -8.42
C PRO A 57 10.46 5.47 -7.72
N SER A 58 10.83 6.57 -8.41
CA SER A 58 11.70 7.63 -7.90
C SER A 58 11.14 8.33 -6.66
N VAL A 59 9.81 8.30 -6.47
CA VAL A 59 9.11 8.90 -5.32
C VAL A 59 8.97 7.92 -4.13
N GLY A 60 9.45 6.68 -4.27
CA GLY A 60 9.44 5.64 -3.23
C GLY A 60 8.24 4.70 -3.30
N PHE A 61 8.42 3.45 -2.86
CA PHE A 61 7.43 2.38 -3.00
C PHE A 61 6.11 2.64 -2.26
N LYS A 62 6.18 3.29 -1.09
CA LYS A 62 4.99 3.73 -0.35
C LYS A 62 4.19 4.78 -1.14
N ALA A 63 4.86 5.63 -1.92
CA ALA A 63 4.21 6.61 -2.78
C ALA A 63 3.56 5.99 -4.02
N TRP A 64 4.24 5.02 -4.65
CA TRP A 64 3.66 4.22 -5.73
C TRP A 64 2.34 3.54 -5.32
N ALA A 65 2.23 3.15 -4.05
CA ALA A 65 1.04 2.52 -3.47
C ALA A 65 -0.05 3.51 -3.01
N GLY A 66 0.14 4.83 -3.12
CA GLY A 66 -0.83 5.82 -2.61
C GLY A 66 -0.84 5.97 -1.08
N LEU A 67 0.18 5.46 -0.39
CA LEU A 67 0.21 5.35 1.07
C LEU A 67 1.19 6.33 1.76
N ARG A 68 1.70 7.36 1.06
CA ARG A 68 2.81 8.24 1.51
C ARG A 68 2.66 8.72 2.95
N GLU A 69 1.49 9.22 3.31
CA GLU A 69 1.22 9.89 4.58
C GLU A 69 0.65 8.92 5.64
N ILE A 70 0.59 7.62 5.35
CA ILE A 70 0.13 6.60 6.29
C ILE A 70 1.35 5.92 6.93
N SER A 71 1.46 6.05 8.25
CA SER A 71 2.44 5.29 9.03
C SER A 71 1.95 3.86 9.19
N LEU A 72 2.63 2.93 8.51
CA LEU A 72 2.28 1.51 8.52
C LEU A 72 3.29 0.79 9.41
N PRO A 73 2.83 0.04 10.43
CA PRO A 73 3.71 -0.88 11.14
C PRO A 73 4.10 -2.03 10.19
N ASP A 74 4.98 -2.93 10.64
CA ASP A 74 5.29 -4.13 9.87
C ASP A 74 4.10 -5.10 9.87
N LEU A 75 3.16 -4.86 8.96
CA LEU A 75 1.93 -5.64 8.81
C LEU A 75 2.17 -7.00 8.17
N GLN A 76 3.24 -7.12 7.37
CA GLN A 76 3.51 -8.27 6.52
C GLN A 76 3.99 -9.49 7.32
N SER A 77 4.60 -9.27 8.49
CA SER A 77 5.03 -10.35 9.39
C SER A 77 3.87 -10.99 10.19
N ASN A 78 2.70 -10.34 10.26
CA ASN A 78 1.54 -10.88 10.98
C ASN A 78 0.59 -11.65 10.04
N SER A 79 0.71 -12.97 10.04
CA SER A 79 -0.07 -13.86 9.17
C SER A 79 -1.58 -13.83 9.43
N GLN A 80 -2.02 -13.65 10.69
CA GLN A 80 -3.44 -13.57 11.04
C GLN A 80 -4.05 -12.27 10.52
N TYR A 81 -3.36 -11.15 10.73
CA TYR A 81 -3.81 -9.85 10.26
C TYR A 81 -3.83 -9.79 8.73
N THR A 82 -2.81 -10.35 8.07
CA THR A 82 -2.77 -10.48 6.60
C THR A 82 -3.97 -11.28 6.08
N ARG A 83 -4.34 -12.39 6.73
CA ARG A 83 -5.54 -13.17 6.36
C ARG A 83 -6.83 -12.36 6.54
N ALA A 84 -6.94 -11.57 7.60
CA ALA A 84 -8.10 -10.70 7.83
C ALA A 84 -8.20 -9.62 6.74
N LEU A 85 -7.09 -8.98 6.38
CA LEU A 85 -7.02 -8.03 5.27
C LEU A 85 -7.46 -8.68 3.94
N MET A 86 -6.91 -9.85 3.63
CA MET A 86 -7.25 -10.60 2.40
C MET A 86 -8.75 -10.90 2.30
N LYS A 87 -9.39 -11.27 3.42
CA LYS A 87 -10.84 -11.47 3.47
C LYS A 87 -11.60 -10.19 3.12
N VAL A 88 -11.23 -9.06 3.73
CA VAL A 88 -11.86 -7.76 3.42
C VAL A 88 -11.66 -7.38 1.96
N MET A 89 -10.46 -7.58 1.40
CA MET A 89 -10.15 -7.30 -0.01
C MET A 89 -11.02 -8.14 -0.95
N ALA A 90 -11.18 -9.44 -0.66
CA ALA A 90 -11.99 -10.34 -1.47
C ALA A 90 -13.49 -9.96 -1.45
N GLU A 91 -14.02 -9.63 -0.27
CA GLU A 91 -15.41 -9.17 -0.08
C GLU A 91 -15.69 -7.83 -0.78
N HIS A 92 -14.69 -6.95 -0.85
CA HIS A 92 -14.84 -5.57 -1.36
C HIS A 92 -14.07 -5.28 -2.65
N LYS A 93 -13.70 -6.33 -3.41
CA LYS A 93 -12.87 -6.20 -4.63
C LYS A 93 -13.42 -5.25 -5.70
N HIS A 94 -14.74 -5.01 -5.71
CA HIS A 94 -15.40 -4.05 -6.59
C HIS A 94 -14.91 -2.61 -6.39
N LEU A 95 -14.36 -2.26 -5.21
CA LEU A 95 -13.80 -0.92 -4.97
C LEU A 95 -12.59 -0.61 -5.86
N VAL A 96 -11.88 -1.64 -6.36
CA VAL A 96 -10.77 -1.47 -7.31
C VAL A 96 -11.27 -0.95 -8.66
N GLU A 97 -12.55 -1.14 -8.99
CA GLU A 97 -13.13 -0.57 -10.20
C GLU A 97 -13.33 0.94 -10.10
N VAL A 98 -13.69 1.41 -8.89
CA VAL A 98 -13.84 2.83 -8.56
C VAL A 98 -12.48 3.50 -8.45
N ASP A 99 -11.56 2.88 -7.71
CA ASP A 99 -10.23 3.39 -7.46
C ASP A 99 -9.19 2.35 -7.87
N ARG A 100 -8.61 2.55 -9.06
CA ARG A 100 -7.61 1.62 -9.59
C ARG A 100 -6.33 1.64 -8.74
N LEU A 101 -6.03 2.73 -8.02
CA LEU A 101 -4.85 2.86 -7.16
C LEU A 101 -4.92 1.92 -5.96
N LEU A 102 -6.14 1.60 -5.52
CA LEU A 102 -6.42 0.70 -4.41
C LEU A 102 -5.74 -0.66 -4.57
N SER A 103 -5.64 -1.18 -5.80
CA SER A 103 -4.96 -2.44 -6.09
C SER A 103 -3.49 -2.41 -5.66
N ARG A 104 -2.79 -1.29 -5.89
CA ARG A 104 -1.40 -1.07 -5.45
C ARG A 104 -1.32 -0.90 -3.94
N SER A 105 -2.25 -0.16 -3.35
CA SER A 105 -2.31 0.02 -1.89
C SER A 105 -2.50 -1.30 -1.17
N TRP A 106 -3.44 -2.13 -1.63
CA TRP A 106 -3.66 -3.46 -1.08
C TRP A 106 -2.46 -4.37 -1.31
N LEU A 107 -1.89 -4.39 -2.51
CA LEU A 107 -0.69 -5.16 -2.82
C LEU A 107 0.53 -4.76 -1.97
N TYR A 108 0.65 -3.49 -1.59
CA TYR A 108 1.69 -3.00 -0.67
C TYR A 108 1.57 -3.61 0.73
N LEU A 109 0.35 -3.85 1.22
CA LEU A 109 0.10 -4.36 2.57
C LEU A 109 0.40 -5.85 2.75
N LEU A 110 0.51 -6.59 1.64
CA LEU A 110 0.68 -8.05 1.66
C LEU A 110 2.16 -8.45 1.68
N GLY A 111 2.48 -9.61 2.26
CA GLY A 111 3.74 -10.33 2.01
C GLY A 111 3.77 -10.92 0.59
N VAL A 112 4.96 -11.30 0.10
CA VAL A 112 5.12 -11.88 -1.26
C VAL A 112 4.34 -13.18 -1.42
N GLU A 113 4.23 -13.94 -0.33
CA GLU A 113 3.56 -15.23 -0.25
C GLU A 113 2.06 -15.11 -0.56
N ALA A 114 1.45 -13.97 -0.21
CA ALA A 114 0.03 -13.69 -0.42
C ALA A 114 -0.27 -13.06 -1.79
N VAL A 115 0.74 -12.60 -2.54
CA VAL A 115 0.56 -11.93 -3.85
C VAL A 115 -0.16 -12.83 -4.84
N LYS A 116 0.22 -14.11 -4.91
CA LYS A 116 -0.42 -15.09 -5.82
C LYS A 116 -1.91 -15.24 -5.53
N GLU A 117 -2.27 -15.39 -4.26
CA GLU A 117 -3.67 -15.52 -3.83
C GLU A 117 -4.44 -14.22 -4.13
N PHE A 118 -3.85 -13.06 -3.85
CA PHE A 118 -4.47 -11.76 -4.11
C PHE A 118 -4.81 -11.56 -5.59
N CYS A 119 -3.87 -11.86 -6.48
CA CYS A 119 -4.07 -11.76 -7.92
C CYS A 119 -5.13 -12.73 -8.47
N SER A 120 -5.55 -13.74 -7.69
CA SER A 120 -6.63 -14.66 -8.11
C SER A 120 -8.03 -14.04 -8.03
N PHE A 121 -8.21 -12.98 -7.24
CA PHE A 121 -9.52 -12.34 -7.04
C PHE A 121 -9.54 -10.83 -7.24
N VAL A 122 -8.39 -10.14 -7.18
CA VAL A 122 -8.27 -8.73 -7.57
C VAL A 122 -7.56 -8.65 -8.92
N PRO A 123 -8.12 -7.92 -9.91
CA PRO A 123 -7.40 -7.63 -11.14
C PRO A 123 -6.26 -6.66 -10.85
N VAL A 124 -5.03 -7.10 -11.10
CA VAL A 124 -3.81 -6.32 -10.91
C VAL A 124 -3.05 -6.27 -12.22
N ASP A 125 -2.49 -5.11 -12.57
CA ASP A 125 -1.62 -4.99 -13.74
C ASP A 125 -0.33 -5.81 -13.50
N LEU A 126 0.12 -6.54 -14.53
CA LEU A 126 1.38 -7.29 -14.48
C LEU A 126 2.56 -6.39 -14.09
N HIS A 127 2.58 -5.15 -14.57
CA HIS A 127 3.57 -4.15 -14.19
C HIS A 127 3.62 -3.95 -12.68
N ASP A 128 2.46 -3.88 -12.03
CA ASP A 128 2.38 -3.63 -10.59
C ASP A 128 2.81 -4.84 -9.76
N VAL A 129 2.54 -6.06 -10.25
CA VAL A 129 3.07 -7.31 -9.67
C VAL A 129 4.60 -7.34 -9.77
N VAL A 130 5.16 -7.03 -10.94
CA VAL A 130 6.62 -6.98 -11.14
C VAL A 130 7.25 -5.91 -10.24
N GLN A 131 6.64 -4.73 -10.15
CA GLN A 131 7.11 -3.63 -9.30
C GLN A 131 7.16 -4.03 -7.82
N ARG A 132 6.15 -4.76 -7.34
CA ARG A 132 6.11 -5.29 -5.97
C ARG A 132 7.25 -6.27 -5.71
N LEU A 133 7.48 -7.22 -6.61
CA LEU A 133 8.53 -8.23 -6.47
C LEU A 133 9.92 -7.59 -6.53
N PHE A 134 10.13 -6.64 -7.45
CA PHE A 134 11.38 -5.91 -7.58
C PHE A 134 11.72 -5.12 -6.31
N PHE A 135 10.76 -4.42 -5.72
CA PHE A 135 10.98 -3.69 -4.47
C PHE A 135 11.37 -4.63 -3.33
N ARG A 136 10.74 -5.81 -3.22
CA ARG A 136 11.09 -6.78 -2.20
C ARG A 136 12.54 -7.25 -2.34
N LEU A 137 12.98 -7.56 -3.57
CA LEU A 137 14.36 -7.96 -3.84
C LEU A 137 15.35 -6.85 -3.45
N GLN A 138 15.03 -5.59 -3.72
CA GLN A 138 15.88 -4.47 -3.31
C GLN A 138 16.04 -4.38 -1.79
N VAL A 139 14.98 -4.62 -1.03
CA VAL A 139 15.03 -4.64 0.45
C VAL A 139 15.93 -5.79 0.92
N GLU A 140 15.75 -7.00 0.40
CA GLU A 140 16.57 -8.17 0.79
C GLU A 140 18.05 -7.99 0.46
N LEU A 141 18.37 -7.44 -0.72
CA LEU A 141 19.74 -7.12 -1.13
C LEU A 141 20.36 -5.97 -0.31
N SER A 142 19.54 -5.08 0.25
CA SER A 142 20.03 -4.02 1.13
C SER A 142 20.39 -4.55 2.52
N VAL A 143 19.59 -5.48 3.08
CA VAL A 143 19.85 -6.11 4.37
C VAL A 143 21.11 -6.97 4.32
N SER A 144 21.28 -7.78 3.27
CA SER A 144 22.46 -8.65 3.13
C SER A 144 23.79 -7.90 3.03
N LYS A 145 23.79 -6.67 2.49
CA LYS A 145 24.99 -5.82 2.45
C LYS A 145 25.41 -5.31 3.83
N HIS A 146 24.47 -5.13 4.76
CA HIS A 146 24.79 -4.69 6.11
C HIS A 146 25.34 -5.84 6.97
N GLU A 147 24.80 -7.06 6.80
CA GLU A 147 25.30 -8.26 7.51
C GLU A 147 26.76 -8.62 7.16
N VAL A 148 27.23 -8.30 5.94
CA VAL A 148 28.62 -8.54 5.52
C VAL A 148 29.61 -7.57 6.19
N CYS A 149 29.17 -6.38 6.61
CA CYS A 149 30.03 -5.39 7.26
C CYS A 149 30.20 -5.60 8.77
N ASP A 150 29.39 -6.45 9.39
CA ASP A 150 29.40 -6.72 10.84
C ASP A 150 30.20 -7.97 11.23
N LEU A 151 30.92 -8.59 10.29
CA LEU A 151 31.80 -9.71 10.60
C LEU A 151 33.07 -9.21 11.33
N PRO A 152 33.36 -9.68 12.56
CA PRO A 152 34.60 -9.32 13.24
C PRO A 152 35.78 -9.82 12.42
N PHE A 153 36.72 -8.92 12.11
CA PHE A 153 38.00 -9.31 11.52
C PHE A 153 38.67 -10.36 12.42
N PRO A 154 39.18 -11.48 11.88
CA PRO A 154 39.90 -12.44 12.68
C PRO A 154 41.13 -11.76 13.27
N HIS A 155 41.23 -11.73 14.58
CA HIS A 155 42.44 -11.30 15.29
C HIS A 155 43.55 -12.30 14.96
N SER A 156 44.56 -11.81 14.25
CA SER A 156 45.83 -12.50 13.98
C SER A 156 46.64 -12.75 15.25
#